data_AF-A0AAU5JRE8-F1
#
_entry.id   AF-A0AAU5JRE8-F1
#
_cell.length_a   1.000
_cell.length_b   1.000
_cell.length_c   1.000
_cell.angle_alpha   90.00
_cell.angle_beta   90.00
_cell.angle_gamma   90.00
#
_symmetry.space_group_name_H-M   'P 1'
#
loop_
_entity.id
_entity.type
_entity.pdbx_description
1 polymer ?
#
loop_
_entity_poly.entity_id
_entity_poly.type
_entity_poly.pdbx_seq_one_letter_code
_entity_poly.pdbx_strand_id
1 'polypeptide(L)'
;MSLKKINTALAAVFILFILWFGTEYILSPETTAPGFGLPSWPSGDGGGFLITKGIRDVVLALVLGILLVTGHRRALGWALLVEALAAYGDMANVLAHHGSVATALGVHCLTATLMVVNGLLLMHETRKTAAAPAMPAPQPA
;
A
#
# COMPACT_ATOMS: atom_id res chain seq x y z
N MET A 1 -6.36 -12.69 18.51
CA MET A 1 -5.11 -11.95 18.23
C MET A 1 -5.33 -10.47 18.54
N SER A 2 -4.39 -9.73 19.12
CA SER A 2 -4.60 -8.29 19.42
C SER A 2 -4.75 -7.46 18.14
N LEU A 3 -5.61 -6.42 18.15
CA LEU A 3 -5.80 -5.49 17.02
C LEU A 3 -4.47 -4.95 16.48
N LYS A 4 -3.53 -4.61 17.38
CA LYS A 4 -2.19 -4.15 17.00
C LYS A 4 -1.45 -5.18 16.15
N LYS A 5 -1.53 -6.46 16.51
CA LYS A 5 -0.89 -7.55 15.76
C LYS A 5 -1.56 -7.76 14.40
N ILE A 6 -2.89 -7.63 14.34
CA ILE A 6 -3.65 -7.72 13.09
C ILE A 6 -3.25 -6.59 12.14
N ASN A 7 -3.26 -5.34 12.59
CA ASN A 7 -2.86 -4.17 11.78
C ASN A 7 -1.43 -4.30 11.25
N THR A 8 -0.50 -4.79 12.11
CA THR A 8 0.88 -5.07 11.70
C THR A 8 0.95 -6.15 10.62
N ALA A 9 0.21 -7.25 10.78
CA ALA A 9 0.18 -8.33 9.79
C ALA A 9 -0.41 -7.84 8.46
N LEU A 10 -1.50 -7.09 8.49
CA LEU A 10 -2.10 -6.48 7.30
C LEU A 10 -1.11 -5.54 6.59
N ALA A 11 -0.43 -4.68 7.34
CA ALA A 11 0.59 -3.79 6.77
C ALA A 11 1.73 -4.58 6.12
N ALA A 12 2.23 -5.62 6.79
CA ALA A 12 3.28 -6.49 6.25
C ALA A 12 2.83 -7.19 4.96
N VAL A 13 1.59 -7.69 4.92
CA VAL A 13 1.02 -8.29 3.70
C VAL A 13 0.97 -7.29 2.55
N PHE A 14 0.54 -6.04 2.79
CA PHE A 14 0.58 -5.00 1.75
C PHE A 14 2.00 -4.71 1.27
N ILE A 15 2.95 -4.54 2.19
CA ILE A 15 4.35 -4.30 1.83
C ILE A 15 4.88 -5.41 0.92
N LEU A 16 4.67 -6.67 1.32
CA LEU A 16 5.14 -7.81 0.54
C LEU A 16 4.43 -7.93 -0.82
N PHE A 17 3.12 -7.66 -0.86
CA PHE A 17 2.34 -7.67 -2.09
C PHE A 17 2.80 -6.58 -3.07
N ILE A 18 2.98 -5.34 -2.60
CA ILE A 18 3.44 -4.21 -3.40
C ILE A 18 4.88 -4.48 -3.91
N LEU A 19 5.75 -4.96 -3.03
CA LEU A 19 7.12 -5.31 -3.38
C LEU A 19 7.19 -6.41 -4.43
N TRP A 20 6.38 -7.46 -4.28
CA TRP A 20 6.33 -8.56 -5.24
C TRP A 20 5.88 -8.07 -6.62
N PHE A 21 4.71 -7.43 -6.74
CA PHE A 21 4.22 -7.05 -8.06
C PHE A 21 5.10 -5.96 -8.70
N GLY A 22 5.64 -5.02 -7.92
CA GLY A 22 6.61 -4.04 -8.43
C GLY A 22 7.86 -4.70 -8.98
N THR A 23 8.35 -5.75 -8.32
CA THR A 23 9.49 -6.56 -8.79
C THR A 23 9.15 -7.31 -10.08
N GLU A 24 7.94 -7.84 -10.22
CA GLU A 24 7.48 -8.49 -11.46
C GLU A 24 7.48 -7.51 -12.66
N TYR A 25 7.11 -6.25 -12.47
CA TYR A 25 7.23 -5.21 -13.51
C TYR A 25 8.68 -4.90 -13.90
N ILE A 26 9.66 -5.23 -13.07
CA ILE A 26 11.09 -5.07 -13.37
C ILE A 26 11.64 -6.31 -14.06
N LEU A 27 11.32 -7.50 -13.54
CA LEU A 27 11.92 -8.76 -13.99
C LEU A 27 11.20 -9.37 -15.20
N SER A 28 9.88 -9.23 -15.24
CA SER A 28 8.99 -9.93 -16.19
C SER A 28 7.88 -9.02 -16.75
N PRO A 29 8.15 -7.75 -17.15
CA PRO A 29 7.14 -6.76 -17.50
C PRO A 29 6.13 -7.24 -18.56
N GLU A 30 6.61 -7.98 -19.57
CA GLU A 30 5.78 -8.49 -20.66
C GLU A 30 4.66 -9.42 -20.15
N THR A 31 4.96 -10.24 -19.14
CA THR A 31 3.97 -11.16 -18.55
C THR A 31 3.10 -10.50 -17.49
N THR A 32 3.58 -9.43 -16.88
CA THR A 32 2.89 -8.75 -15.76
C THR A 32 1.93 -7.66 -16.25
N ALA A 33 2.32 -6.89 -17.27
CA ALA A 33 1.54 -5.78 -17.80
C ALA A 33 0.10 -6.16 -18.28
N PRO A 34 -0.14 -7.33 -18.90
CA PRO A 34 -1.49 -7.76 -19.23
C PRO A 34 -2.44 -7.83 -18.02
N GLY A 35 -1.89 -8.12 -16.83
CA GLY A 35 -2.65 -8.22 -15.59
C GLY A 35 -3.11 -6.88 -15.01
N PHE A 36 -2.59 -5.75 -15.51
CA PHE A 36 -2.94 -4.42 -15.01
C PHE A 36 -4.41 -4.05 -15.26
N GLY A 37 -4.99 -4.58 -16.34
CA GLY A 37 -6.39 -4.34 -16.72
C GLY A 37 -6.59 -3.27 -17.80
N LEU A 38 -5.53 -2.62 -18.31
CA LEU A 38 -5.65 -1.75 -19.49
C LEU A 38 -5.93 -2.57 -20.77
N PRO A 39 -6.63 -1.99 -21.76
CA PRO A 39 -6.96 -2.71 -23.00
C PRO A 39 -5.75 -2.96 -23.92
N SER A 40 -4.67 -2.20 -23.73
CA SER A 40 -3.40 -2.37 -24.42
C SER A 40 -2.25 -2.03 -23.47
N TRP A 41 -1.09 -2.62 -23.75
CA TRP A 41 0.15 -2.38 -23.02
C TRP A 41 1.33 -2.38 -23.99
N PRO A 42 2.44 -1.69 -23.66
CA PRO A 42 3.66 -1.76 -24.44
C PRO A 42 4.19 -3.19 -24.56
N SER A 43 4.79 -3.55 -25.71
CA SER A 43 5.46 -4.84 -25.89
C SER A 43 6.77 -4.91 -25.10
N GLY A 44 7.19 -6.13 -24.72
CA GLY A 44 8.42 -6.37 -23.98
C GLY A 44 8.47 -5.60 -22.65
N ASP A 45 9.50 -4.78 -22.47
CA ASP A 45 9.67 -3.92 -21.29
C ASP A 45 9.04 -2.52 -21.45
N GLY A 46 8.37 -2.28 -22.57
CA GLY A 46 7.82 -0.98 -22.93
C GLY A 46 8.86 0.12 -23.12
N GLY A 47 10.06 -0.23 -23.59
CA GLY A 47 11.19 0.70 -23.71
C GLY A 47 11.65 1.22 -22.35
N GLY A 48 11.51 0.40 -21.30
CA GLY A 48 11.82 0.74 -19.91
C GLY A 48 10.71 1.48 -19.15
N PHE A 49 9.58 1.83 -19.79
CA PHE A 49 8.49 2.52 -19.10
C PHE A 49 7.78 1.62 -18.07
N LEU A 50 7.63 0.32 -18.39
CA LEU A 50 7.05 -0.65 -17.46
C LEU A 50 7.98 -0.90 -16.26
N ILE A 51 9.29 -0.92 -16.50
CA ILE A 51 10.31 -1.00 -15.45
C ILE A 51 10.24 0.23 -14.53
N THR A 52 10.03 1.43 -15.09
CA THR A 52 9.86 2.67 -14.30
C THR A 52 8.68 2.56 -13.33
N LYS A 53 7.57 1.97 -13.74
CA LYS A 53 6.44 1.67 -12.84
C LYS A 53 6.89 0.71 -11.73
N GLY A 54 7.50 -0.41 -12.08
CA GLY A 54 7.96 -1.40 -11.11
C GLY A 54 8.90 -0.82 -10.05
N ILE A 55 9.85 0.03 -10.45
CA ILE A 55 10.76 0.72 -9.54
C ILE A 55 9.99 1.62 -8.56
N ARG A 56 9.00 2.37 -9.03
CA ARG A 56 8.16 3.20 -8.15
C ARG A 56 7.45 2.35 -7.11
N ASP A 57 6.82 1.25 -7.54
CA ASP A 57 6.08 0.37 -6.65
C ASP A 57 7.01 -0.29 -5.61
N VAL A 58 8.21 -0.72 -6.00
CA VAL A 58 9.24 -1.20 -5.07
C VAL A 58 9.63 -0.13 -4.05
N VAL A 59 9.88 1.11 -4.49
CA VAL A 59 10.25 2.21 -3.58
C VAL A 59 9.13 2.52 -2.58
N LEU A 60 7.86 2.54 -3.02
CA LEU A 60 6.70 2.70 -2.13
C LEU A 60 6.65 1.59 -1.08
N ALA A 61 6.80 0.33 -1.49
CA ALA A 61 6.86 -0.80 -0.54
C ALA A 61 8.00 -0.68 0.47
N LEU A 62 9.18 -0.21 0.04
CA LEU A 62 10.32 -0.01 0.94
C LEU A 62 10.06 1.11 1.95
N VAL A 63 9.42 2.22 1.56
CA VAL A 63 9.02 3.29 2.48
C VAL A 63 8.09 2.74 3.58
N LEU A 64 7.03 2.01 3.20
CA LEU A 64 6.15 1.35 4.16
C LEU A 64 6.90 0.35 5.04
N GLY A 65 7.78 -0.46 4.45
CA GLY A 65 8.59 -1.45 5.15
C GLY A 65 9.48 -0.82 6.22
N ILE A 66 10.20 0.25 5.87
CA ILE A 66 11.06 0.98 6.80
C ILE A 66 10.24 1.54 7.96
N LEU A 67 9.10 2.18 7.69
CA LEU A 67 8.22 2.72 8.73
C LEU A 67 7.68 1.61 9.66
N LEU A 68 7.39 0.43 9.10
CA LEU A 68 6.93 -0.72 9.88
C LEU A 68 8.03 -1.26 10.81
N VAL A 69 9.22 -1.55 10.29
CA VAL A 69 10.30 -2.18 11.07
C VAL A 69 10.93 -1.22 12.09
N THR A 70 10.91 0.09 11.82
CA THR A 70 11.36 1.12 12.76
C THR A 70 10.27 1.54 13.76
N GLY A 71 9.05 1.00 13.63
CA GLY A 71 7.98 1.22 14.60
C GLY A 71 7.25 2.56 14.49
N HIS A 72 7.42 3.32 13.40
CA HIS A 72 6.77 4.62 13.17
C HIS A 72 5.30 4.46 12.74
N ARG A 73 4.46 3.89 13.62
CA ARG A 73 3.10 3.43 13.28
C ARG A 73 2.17 4.52 12.77
N ARG A 74 2.24 5.74 13.32
CA ARG A 74 1.40 6.85 12.87
C ARG A 74 1.80 7.32 11.48
N ALA A 75 3.10 7.43 11.22
CA ALA A 75 3.62 7.77 9.90
C ALA A 75 3.29 6.66 8.88
N LEU A 76 3.42 5.38 9.26
CA LEU A 76 2.98 4.25 8.44
C LEU A 76 1.50 4.33 8.08
N GLY A 77 0.65 4.70 9.05
CA GLY A 77 -0.78 4.94 8.82
C GLY A 77 -1.01 5.98 7.73
N TRP A 78 -0.36 7.15 7.83
CA TRP A 78 -0.43 8.18 6.79
C TRP A 78 0.13 7.74 5.44
N ALA A 79 1.26 7.03 5.43
CA ALA A 79 1.87 6.53 4.20
C ALA A 79 0.92 5.58 3.47
N LEU A 80 0.27 4.64 4.17
CA LEU A 80 -0.75 3.76 3.59
C LEU A 80 -1.93 4.54 2.99
N LEU A 81 -2.40 5.61 3.64
CA LEU A 81 -3.48 6.44 3.11
C LEU A 81 -3.08 7.17 1.83
N VAL A 82 -1.85 7.69 1.77
CA VAL A 82 -1.33 8.39 0.59
C VAL A 82 -1.07 7.41 -0.54
N GLU A 83 -0.44 6.27 -0.26
CA GLU A 83 -0.12 5.26 -1.27
C GLU A 83 -1.37 4.56 -1.82
N ALA A 84 -2.46 4.47 -1.05
CA ALA A 84 -3.75 4.02 -1.58
C ALA A 84 -4.25 4.88 -2.76
N LEU A 85 -3.83 6.15 -2.85
CA LEU A 85 -4.15 7.01 -4.00
C LEU A 85 -3.50 6.51 -5.29
N ALA A 86 -2.36 5.82 -5.23
CA ALA A 86 -1.76 5.20 -6.41
C ALA A 86 -2.68 4.10 -6.96
N ALA A 87 -3.18 3.22 -6.09
CA ALA A 87 -4.11 2.16 -6.49
C ALA A 87 -5.47 2.70 -6.95
N TYR A 88 -6.01 3.75 -6.33
CA TYR A 88 -7.21 4.43 -6.87
C TYR A 88 -6.92 5.14 -8.19
N GLY A 89 -5.73 5.69 -8.38
CA GLY A 89 -5.27 6.25 -9.65
C GLY A 89 -5.21 5.18 -10.75
N ASP A 90 -4.68 4.00 -10.43
CA ASP A 90 -4.62 2.86 -11.35
C ASP A 90 -6.03 2.37 -11.71
N MET A 91 -6.95 2.26 -10.74
CA MET A 91 -8.36 1.99 -10.99
C MET A 91 -8.96 3.02 -11.96
N ALA A 92 -8.82 4.31 -11.66
CA ALA A 92 -9.37 5.39 -12.46
C ALA A 92 -8.79 5.37 -13.88
N ASN A 93 -7.48 5.10 -14.01
CA ASN A 93 -6.80 5.00 -15.28
C ASN A 93 -7.34 3.84 -16.13
N VAL A 94 -7.52 2.66 -15.54
CA VAL A 94 -8.12 1.50 -16.22
C VAL A 94 -9.52 1.81 -16.71
N LEU A 95 -10.37 2.38 -15.86
CA LEU A 95 -11.76 2.71 -16.21
C LEU A 95 -11.83 3.81 -17.28
N ALA A 96 -11.00 4.85 -17.17
CA ALA A 96 -10.96 5.97 -18.12
C ALA A 96 -10.53 5.54 -19.52
N HIS A 97 -9.76 4.45 -19.63
CA HIS A 97 -9.33 3.88 -20.91
C HIS A 97 -10.16 2.65 -21.32
N HIS A 98 -11.36 2.46 -20.76
CA HIS A 98 -12.27 1.36 -21.11
C HIS A 98 -11.65 -0.04 -20.93
N GLY A 99 -10.75 -0.19 -19.96
CA GLY A 99 -10.16 -1.47 -19.60
C GLY A 99 -11.10 -2.38 -18.79
N SER A 100 -10.53 -3.44 -18.23
CA SER A 100 -11.26 -4.44 -17.44
C SER A 100 -11.85 -3.83 -16.17
N VAL A 101 -13.19 -3.70 -16.14
CA VAL A 101 -13.94 -3.27 -14.93
C VAL A 101 -13.72 -4.26 -13.77
N ALA A 102 -13.63 -5.56 -14.07
CA ALA A 102 -13.37 -6.58 -13.07
C ALA A 102 -12.01 -6.37 -12.39
N THR A 103 -10.96 -6.06 -13.16
CA THR A 103 -9.63 -5.77 -12.62
C THR A 103 -9.62 -4.43 -11.88
N ALA A 104 -10.24 -3.39 -12.45
CA ALA A 104 -10.33 -2.08 -11.81
C ALA A 104 -10.98 -2.14 -10.42
N LEU A 105 -12.12 -2.83 -10.29
CA LEU A 105 -12.83 -2.89 -9.01
C LEU A 105 -12.29 -3.99 -8.09
N GLY A 106 -12.00 -5.18 -8.65
CA GLY A 106 -11.59 -6.34 -7.89
C GLY A 106 -10.15 -6.29 -7.39
N VAL A 107 -9.23 -5.69 -8.15
CA VAL A 107 -7.81 -5.59 -7.78
C VAL A 107 -7.50 -4.19 -7.27
N HIS A 108 -7.69 -3.16 -8.09
CA HIS A 108 -7.23 -1.81 -7.77
C HIS A 108 -8.07 -1.16 -6.65
N CYS A 109 -9.39 -1.08 -6.82
CA CYS A 109 -10.30 -0.47 -5.84
C CYS A 109 -10.28 -1.21 -4.50
N LEU A 110 -10.32 -2.55 -4.54
CA LEU A 110 -10.30 -3.36 -3.33
C LEU A 110 -8.98 -3.16 -2.56
N THR A 111 -7.84 -3.25 -3.24
CA THR A 111 -6.52 -3.02 -2.62
C THR A 111 -6.45 -1.63 -2.00
N ALA A 112 -6.82 -0.59 -2.76
CA ALA A 112 -6.82 0.80 -2.28
C ALA A 112 -7.69 0.96 -1.03
N THR A 113 -8.90 0.40 -1.05
CA THR A 113 -9.85 0.50 0.07
C THR A 113 -9.31 -0.22 1.31
N LEU A 114 -8.72 -1.40 1.16
CA LEU A 114 -8.16 -2.14 2.28
C LEU A 114 -6.90 -1.44 2.85
N MET A 115 -6.08 -0.82 2.00
CA MET A 115 -4.98 0.04 2.45
C MET A 115 -5.49 1.23 3.25
N VAL A 116 -6.55 1.90 2.79
CA VAL A 116 -7.21 3.01 3.52
C VAL A 116 -7.68 2.53 4.90
N VAL A 117 -8.42 1.41 4.94
CA VAL A 117 -8.92 0.84 6.21
C VAL A 117 -7.75 0.54 7.15
N ASN A 118 -6.69 -0.12 6.68
CA ASN A 118 -5.53 -0.43 7.52
C ASN A 118 -4.80 0.83 8.02
N GLY A 119 -4.64 1.83 7.16
CA GLY A 119 -4.08 3.14 7.52
C GLY A 119 -4.90 3.82 8.62
N LEU A 120 -6.23 3.87 8.49
CA LEU A 120 -7.12 4.43 9.50
C LEU A 120 -7.08 3.64 10.82
N LEU A 121 -6.98 2.31 10.76
CA LEU A 121 -6.84 1.46 11.95
C LEU A 121 -5.54 1.73 12.70
N LEU A 122 -4.41 1.91 11.99
CA LEU A 122 -3.12 2.32 12.59
C LEU A 122 -3.22 3.72 13.23
N MET A 123 -3.90 4.66 12.57
CA MET A 123 -4.12 6.00 13.11
C MET A 123 -4.97 5.98 14.37
N HIS A 124 -6.00 5.14 14.41
CA HIS A 124 -6.85 4.95 15.59
C HIS A 124 -6.10 4.28 16.75
N GLU A 125 -5.26 3.28 16.47
CA GLU A 125 -4.38 2.64 17.46
C GLU A 125 -3.48 3.67 18.16
N THR A 126 -2.80 4.52 17.37
CA THR A 126 -1.87 5.52 17.94
C THR A 126 -2.56 6.61 18.76
N ARG A 127 -3.80 6.96 18.42
CA ARG A 127 -4.61 7.90 19.22
C ARG A 127 -4.93 7.34 20.60
N LYS A 128 -5.31 6.06 20.70
CA LYS A 128 -5.60 5.40 21.98
C LYS A 128 -4.36 5.32 22.88
N THR A 129 -3.18 5.08 22.31
CA THR A 129 -1.92 5.08 23.07
C THR A 129 -1.60 6.47 23.64
N ALA A 130 -1.83 7.53 22.87
CA ALA A 130 -1.60 8.91 23.33
C ALA A 130 -2.62 9.37 24.40
N ALA A 131 -3.85 8.85 24.38
CA ALA A 131 -4.92 9.24 25.30
C ALA A 131 -4.95 8.46 26.63
N ALA A 132 -4.06 7.48 26.84
CA ALA A 132 -3.97 6.77 28.10
C ALA A 132 -3.58 7.76 29.23
N PRO A 133 -4.31 7.81 30.36
CA PRO A 133 -4.06 8.80 31.40
C PRO A 133 -2.62 8.70 31.90
N ALA A 134 -1.92 9.83 31.95
CA ALA A 134 -0.63 9.93 32.61
C ALA A 134 -0.81 9.46 34.06
N MET A 135 -0.04 8.46 34.49
CA MET A 135 0.03 8.10 35.90
C MET A 135 0.34 9.37 36.71
N PRO A 136 -0.42 9.67 37.78
CA PRO A 136 -0.08 10.78 38.66
C PRO A 136 1.37 10.62 39.13
N ALA A 137 2.16 11.68 38.99
CA ALA A 137 3.51 11.71 39.55
C ALA A 137 3.42 11.43 41.06
N PRO A 138 4.34 10.63 41.64
CA PRO A 138 4.38 10.42 43.08
C PRO A 138 4.47 11.78 43.78
N GLN A 139 3.51 12.09 44.66
CA GLN A 139 3.61 13.27 45.51
C GLN A 139 4.79 13.08 46.47
N PRO A 140 5.70 14.06 46.58
CA PRO A 140 6.69 14.07 47.64
C PRO A 140 5.99 14.07 49.00
N ALA A 141 6.53 13.28 49.94
CA ALA A 141 6.08 13.19 51.33
C ALA A 141 6.36 14.49 52.12
#